data_AF-S7TXU3-F1
#
_entry.id   AF-S7TXU3-F1
#
_cell.length_a   1.000
_cell.length_b   1.000
_cell.length_c   1.000
_cell.angle_alpha   90.00
_cell.angle_beta   90.00
_cell.angle_gamma   90.00
#
_symmetry.space_group_name_H-M   'P 1'
#
loop_
_entity.id
_entity.type
_entity.pdbx_description
1 polymer ?
#
loop_
_entity_poly.entity_id
_entity_poly.type
_entity_poly.pdbx_seq_one_letter_code
_entity_poly.pdbx_strand_id
1 'polypeptide(L)'
;MKKFALPAMVFVFGLCLSITVFAADKEAIQKNVDGIVAAIDGGKAAADFKANDYEPYVFIMEENGNLIVHPSLTGQSLKEKAEPVYNAIIKATPEGIWVDYEWQGAMKHSYVRKTGGNLIVGSGYSD
;
A
#
# COMPACT_ATOMS: atom_id res chain seq x y z
N MET A 1 -16.69 7.01 -61.42
CA MET A 1 -17.40 5.89 -60.77
C MET A 1 -16.55 5.39 -59.60
N LYS A 2 -17.18 5.28 -58.42
CA LYS A 2 -16.84 4.47 -57.23
C LYS A 2 -15.43 4.57 -56.61
N LYS A 3 -15.44 5.32 -55.50
CA LYS A 3 -14.70 5.19 -54.24
C LYS A 3 -14.22 3.76 -53.93
N PHE A 4 -12.95 3.62 -53.53
CA PHE A 4 -12.55 2.67 -52.49
C PHE A 4 -11.58 3.36 -51.54
N ALA A 5 -12.11 3.67 -50.35
CA ALA A 5 -11.33 3.93 -49.16
C ALA A 5 -10.89 2.58 -48.57
N LEU A 6 -9.71 2.53 -47.94
CA LEU A 6 -9.60 2.00 -46.57
C LEU A 6 -8.26 2.48 -45.94
N PRO A 7 -8.27 2.96 -44.68
CA PRO A 7 -7.11 3.55 -44.01
C PRO A 7 -6.35 2.48 -43.21
N ALA A 8 -5.02 2.47 -43.28
CA ALA A 8 -4.19 1.74 -42.32
C ALA A 8 -4.03 2.59 -41.05
N MET A 9 -5.12 2.62 -40.27
CA MET A 9 -5.22 3.28 -38.98
C MET A 9 -4.66 2.35 -37.89
N VAL A 10 -3.62 2.84 -37.21
CA VAL A 10 -3.39 2.72 -35.77
C VAL A 10 -3.67 1.34 -35.17
N PHE A 11 -2.66 0.48 -35.15
CA PHE A 11 -2.56 -0.59 -34.16
C PHE A 11 -1.11 -0.59 -33.65
N VAL A 12 -0.91 -0.84 -32.36
CA VAL A 12 0.36 -0.80 -31.60
C VAL A 12 0.73 0.54 -30.94
N PHE A 13 -0.15 1.04 -30.05
CA PHE A 13 0.25 1.99 -28.97
C PHE A 13 -0.58 1.81 -27.68
N GLY A 14 -1.16 0.62 -27.47
CA GLY A 14 -2.08 0.36 -26.35
C GLY A 14 -1.49 -0.36 -25.13
N LEU A 15 -0.28 -0.93 -25.23
CA LEU A 15 0.23 -1.86 -24.19
C LEU A 15 1.26 -1.26 -23.21
N CYS A 16 1.72 -0.02 -23.41
CA CYS A 16 2.67 0.62 -22.48
C CYS A 16 2.01 1.40 -21.34
N LEU A 17 0.69 1.61 -21.39
CA LEU A 17 -0.03 2.42 -20.39
C LEU A 17 -0.27 1.65 -19.07
N SER A 18 -0.40 0.33 -19.10
CA SER A 18 -0.68 -0.46 -17.88
C SER A 18 0.53 -0.52 -16.95
N ILE A 19 1.74 -0.66 -17.48
CA ILE A 19 2.99 -0.72 -16.68
C ILE A 19 3.24 0.62 -15.97
N THR A 20 2.94 1.75 -16.64
CA THR A 20 3.11 3.08 -16.04
C THR A 20 2.14 3.36 -14.89
N VAL A 21 0.93 2.80 -14.93
CA VAL A 21 -0.08 2.98 -13.87
C VAL A 21 0.37 2.31 -12.58
N PHE A 22 0.78 1.04 -12.62
CA PHE A 22 1.27 0.35 -11.43
C PHE A 22 2.54 0.97 -10.82
N ALA A 23 3.43 1.52 -11.65
CA ALA A 23 4.61 2.23 -11.17
C ALA A 23 4.24 3.52 -10.43
N ALA A 24 3.30 4.29 -10.99
CA ALA A 24 2.79 5.52 -10.35
C ALA A 24 2.07 5.21 -9.01
N ASP A 25 1.32 4.11 -8.96
CA ASP A 25 0.63 3.66 -7.74
C ASP A 25 1.64 3.28 -6.64
N LYS A 26 2.74 2.58 -6.99
CA LYS A 26 3.80 2.25 -6.03
C LYS A 26 4.50 3.48 -5.47
N GLU A 27 4.82 4.46 -6.31
CA GLU A 27 5.46 5.70 -5.87
C GLU A 27 4.54 6.51 -4.95
N ALA A 28 3.24 6.62 -5.29
CA ALA A 28 2.26 7.30 -4.46
C ALA A 28 2.08 6.62 -3.09
N ILE A 29 2.02 5.29 -3.06
CA ILE A 29 1.96 4.49 -1.83
C ILE A 29 3.18 4.76 -0.95
N GLN A 30 4.39 4.69 -1.53
CA GLN A 30 5.64 4.94 -0.80
C GLN A 30 5.64 6.35 -0.20
N LYS A 31 5.31 7.35 -1.01
CA LYS A 31 5.25 8.75 -0.56
C LYS A 31 4.26 8.95 0.59
N ASN A 32 3.11 8.31 0.55
CA ASN A 32 2.12 8.38 1.62
C ASN A 32 2.64 7.74 2.91
N VAL A 33 3.18 6.51 2.83
CA VAL A 33 3.76 5.81 3.98
C VAL A 33 4.93 6.61 4.58
N ASP A 34 5.84 7.10 3.74
CA ASP A 34 6.99 7.88 4.18
C ASP A 34 6.59 9.21 4.81
N GLY A 35 5.58 9.87 4.27
CA GLY A 35 5.01 11.08 4.84
C GLY A 35 4.40 10.85 6.23
N ILE A 36 3.68 9.74 6.41
CA ILE A 36 3.11 9.34 7.71
C ILE A 36 4.22 9.03 8.70
N VAL A 37 5.23 8.25 8.30
CA VAL A 37 6.40 7.93 9.15
C VAL A 37 7.09 9.21 9.60
N ALA A 38 7.41 10.12 8.67
CA ALA A 38 8.05 11.39 8.99
C ALA A 38 7.20 12.26 9.94
N ALA A 39 5.88 12.27 9.77
CA ALA A 39 4.98 13.00 10.65
C ALA A 39 4.93 12.39 12.06
N ILE A 40 4.92 11.06 12.20
CA ILE A 40 4.97 10.38 13.50
C ILE A 40 6.31 10.63 14.18
N ASP A 41 7.42 10.48 13.45
CA ASP A 41 8.77 10.78 13.97
C ASP A 41 8.92 12.26 14.34
N GLY A 42 8.16 13.15 13.69
CA GLY A 42 8.03 14.57 14.03
C GLY A 42 7.10 14.87 15.22
N GLY A 43 6.53 13.86 15.87
CA GLY A 43 5.72 13.99 17.08
C GLY A 43 4.20 13.97 16.88
N LYS A 44 3.70 13.73 15.66
CA LYS A 44 2.26 13.54 15.45
C LYS A 44 1.81 12.19 16.01
N ALA A 45 0.69 12.14 16.71
CA ALA A 45 0.17 10.89 17.25
C ALA A 45 -0.32 9.96 16.11
N ALA A 46 0.03 8.68 16.19
CA ALA A 46 -0.40 7.67 15.21
C ALA A 46 -1.93 7.54 15.11
N ALA A 47 -2.65 7.75 16.22
CA ALA A 47 -4.10 7.70 16.25
C ALA A 47 -4.79 8.89 15.54
N ASP A 48 -4.06 9.95 15.19
CA ASP A 48 -4.61 11.11 14.47
C ASP A 48 -4.75 10.87 12.96
N PHE A 49 -4.20 9.75 12.46
CA PHE A 49 -4.32 9.36 11.06
C PHE A 49 -5.60 8.54 10.84
N LYS A 50 -6.21 8.71 9.67
CA LYS A 50 -7.36 7.91 9.24
C LYS A 50 -6.95 7.05 8.06
N ALA A 51 -7.33 5.77 8.10
CA ALA A 51 -6.97 4.80 7.07
C ALA A 51 -7.37 5.26 5.66
N ASN A 52 -8.59 5.80 5.52
CA ASN A 52 -9.21 6.14 4.23
C ASN A 52 -8.98 7.60 3.80
N ASP A 53 -8.09 8.35 4.47
CA ASP A 53 -7.60 9.63 3.94
C ASP A 53 -6.56 9.42 2.81
N TYR A 54 -6.23 8.16 2.53
CA TYR A 54 -5.23 7.71 1.56
C TYR A 54 -5.84 6.61 0.68
N GLU A 55 -5.42 6.57 -0.58
CA GLU A 55 -5.82 5.54 -1.54
C GLU A 55 -4.56 4.91 -2.17
N PRO A 56 -4.35 3.59 -2.05
CA PRO A 56 -5.08 2.66 -1.18
C PRO A 56 -4.89 2.98 0.31
N TYR A 57 -5.81 2.48 1.15
CA TYR A 57 -5.84 2.79 2.58
C TYR A 57 -4.50 2.52 3.28
N VAL A 58 -4.23 3.31 4.34
CA VAL A 58 -3.07 3.12 5.21
C VAL A 58 -3.44 2.38 6.49
N PHE A 59 -2.48 1.65 7.05
CA PHE A 59 -2.58 1.07 8.38
C PHE A 59 -1.37 1.42 9.22
N ILE A 60 -1.56 1.46 10.54
CA ILE A 60 -0.50 1.66 11.52
C ILE A 60 -0.65 0.58 12.59
N MET A 61 0.45 -0.10 12.89
CA MET A 61 0.48 -1.27 13.77
C MET A 61 1.63 -1.15 14.78
N GLU A 62 1.38 -1.57 16.01
CA GLU A 62 2.41 -1.82 17.01
C GLU A 62 3.17 -3.12 16.68
N GLU A 63 4.41 -3.27 17.16
CA GLU A 63 5.21 -4.47 16.90
C GLU A 63 4.56 -5.78 17.39
N ASN A 64 3.73 -5.70 18.42
CA ASN A 64 3.00 -6.86 18.95
C ASN A 64 1.83 -7.32 18.04
N GLY A 65 1.53 -6.57 16.98
CA GLY A 65 0.46 -6.84 16.02
C GLY A 65 -0.81 -6.03 16.24
N ASN A 66 -0.92 -5.21 17.29
CA ASN A 66 -2.10 -4.40 17.55
C ASN A 66 -2.21 -3.24 16.54
N LEU A 67 -3.36 -3.11 15.88
CA LEU A 67 -3.61 -2.09 14.88
C LEU A 67 -4.13 -0.80 15.52
N ILE A 68 -3.36 0.28 15.38
CA ILE A 68 -3.76 1.64 15.80
C ILE A 68 -4.66 2.28 14.74
N VAL A 69 -4.35 2.04 13.46
CA VAL A 69 -5.13 2.53 12.32
C VAL A 69 -5.37 1.37 11.37
N HIS A 70 -6.64 1.08 11.08
CA HIS A 70 -7.07 0.18 10.03
C HIS A 70 -8.53 0.50 9.65
N PRO A 71 -9.00 0.22 8.42
CA PRO A 71 -10.41 0.48 8.05
C PRO A 71 -11.44 -0.23 8.95
N SER A 72 -11.11 -1.42 9.46
CA SER A 72 -12.06 -2.27 10.20
C SER A 72 -11.48 -3.01 11.41
N LEU A 73 -10.17 -2.96 11.63
CA LEU A 73 -9.47 -3.79 12.64
C LEU A 73 -8.75 -2.96 13.70
N THR A 74 -9.04 -1.67 13.80
CA THR A 74 -8.49 -0.79 14.84
C THR A 74 -8.76 -1.36 16.24
N GLY A 75 -7.72 -1.41 17.08
CA GLY A 75 -7.73 -2.01 18.42
C GLY A 75 -7.68 -3.54 18.44
N GLN A 76 -7.49 -4.19 17.30
CA GLN A 76 -7.38 -5.65 17.20
C GLN A 76 -5.95 -6.08 16.87
N SER A 77 -5.57 -7.27 17.34
CA SER A 77 -4.30 -7.90 17.02
C SER A 77 -4.35 -8.58 15.65
N LEU A 78 -3.58 -8.07 14.70
CA LEU A 78 -3.38 -8.70 13.39
C LEU A 78 -2.70 -10.06 13.53
N LYS A 79 -1.81 -10.22 14.53
CA LYS A 79 -1.17 -11.51 14.83
C LYS A 79 -2.20 -12.60 15.14
N GLU A 80 -3.25 -12.26 15.89
CA GLU A 80 -4.32 -13.20 16.24
C GLU A 80 -5.31 -13.41 15.10
N LYS A 81 -5.61 -12.36 14.33
CA LYS A 81 -6.62 -12.38 13.26
C LYS A 81 -6.10 -12.99 11.96
N ALA A 82 -4.81 -12.79 11.67
CA ALA A 82 -4.19 -13.14 10.40
C ALA A 82 -2.66 -13.26 10.58
N GLU A 83 -2.21 -14.30 11.30
CA GLU A 83 -0.78 -14.54 11.57
C GLU A 83 0.11 -14.51 10.31
N PRO A 84 -0.25 -15.10 9.16
CA PRO A 84 0.59 -15.02 7.96
C PRO A 84 0.83 -13.59 7.48
N VAL A 85 -0.18 -12.73 7.61
CA VAL A 85 -0.14 -11.32 7.21
C VAL A 85 0.72 -10.53 8.18
N TYR A 86 0.54 -10.77 9.49
CA TYR A 86 1.41 -10.22 10.53
C TYR A 86 2.88 -10.60 10.28
N ASN A 87 3.17 -11.87 9.98
CA ASN A 87 4.53 -12.35 9.72
C ASN A 87 5.16 -11.72 8.47
N ALA A 88 4.36 -11.29 7.50
CA ALA A 88 4.84 -10.50 6.36
C ALA A 88 5.14 -9.05 6.79
N ILE A 89 4.19 -8.38 7.45
CA ILE A 89 4.27 -6.95 7.81
C ILE A 89 5.35 -6.67 8.88
N ILE A 90 5.56 -7.57 9.84
CA ILE A 90 6.54 -7.40 10.93
C ILE A 90 8.00 -7.33 10.42
N LYS A 91 8.24 -7.69 9.15
CA LYS A 91 9.54 -7.56 8.48
C LYS A 91 9.88 -6.12 8.06
N ALA A 92 8.99 -5.16 8.32
CA ALA A 92 9.20 -3.76 8.02
C ALA A 92 10.55 -3.24 8.55
N THR A 93 11.25 -2.47 7.72
CA THR A 93 12.54 -1.86 8.05
C THR A 93 12.41 -0.33 8.17
N PRO A 94 13.37 0.36 8.79
CA PRO A 94 13.42 1.83 8.80
C PRO A 94 13.52 2.45 7.40
N GLU A 95 14.09 1.75 6.42
CA GLU A 95 14.18 2.16 5.02
C GLU A 95 12.90 1.81 4.22
N GLY A 96 12.05 0.99 4.82
CA GLY A 96 10.86 0.40 4.22
C GLY A 96 11.15 -0.70 3.22
N ILE A 97 10.15 -1.56 3.01
CA ILE A 97 10.24 -2.75 2.17
C ILE A 97 8.86 -3.08 1.58
N TRP A 98 8.85 -3.64 0.38
CA TRP A 98 7.65 -4.24 -0.20
C TRP A 98 7.50 -5.68 0.29
N VAL A 99 6.31 -6.02 0.78
CA VAL A 99 5.96 -7.36 1.24
C VAL A 99 4.69 -7.83 0.55
N ASP A 100 4.67 -9.12 0.25
CA ASP A 100 3.55 -9.79 -0.41
C ASP A 100 2.90 -10.77 0.55
N TYR A 101 1.57 -10.82 0.54
CA TYR A 101 0.77 -11.74 1.33
C TYR A 101 -0.63 -11.86 0.76
N GLU A 102 -1.31 -12.97 1.05
CA GLU A 102 -2.72 -13.11 0.72
C GLU A 102 -3.60 -12.38 1.74
N TRP A 103 -4.55 -11.59 1.25
CA TRP A 103 -5.54 -10.88 2.06
C TRP A 103 -6.91 -11.04 1.43
N GLN A 104 -7.86 -11.59 2.19
CA GLN A 104 -9.25 -11.81 1.73
C GLN A 104 -9.35 -12.56 0.37
N GLY A 105 -8.43 -13.51 0.12
CA GLY A 105 -8.42 -14.33 -1.09
C GLY A 105 -7.74 -13.68 -2.31
N ALA A 106 -7.14 -12.49 -2.17
CA ALA A 106 -6.34 -11.85 -3.21
C ALA A 106 -4.89 -11.65 -2.77
N MET A 107 -3.94 -11.70 -3.71
CA MET A 107 -2.56 -11.31 -3.42
C MET A 107 -2.51 -9.81 -3.19
N LYS A 108 -1.86 -9.38 -2.11
CA LYS A 108 -1.69 -7.97 -1.75
C LYS A 108 -0.20 -7.63 -1.72
N HIS A 109 0.13 -6.49 -2.31
CA HIS A 109 1.47 -5.92 -2.37
C HIS A 109 1.49 -4.66 -1.52
N SER A 110 2.18 -4.69 -0.38
CA SER A 110 2.22 -3.56 0.55
C SER A 110 3.63 -3.05 0.76
N TYR A 111 3.79 -1.73 0.70
CA TYR A 111 4.98 -1.09 1.22
C TYR A 111 4.79 -0.86 2.72
N VAL A 112 5.74 -1.33 3.51
CA VAL A 112 5.72 -1.23 4.97
C VAL A 112 7.02 -0.62 5.46
N ARG A 113 6.94 0.29 6.42
CA ARG A 113 8.10 1.00 6.97
C ARG A 113 7.96 1.19 8.47
N LYS A 114 9.09 1.13 9.17
CA LYS A 114 9.19 1.32 10.61
C LYS A 114 9.50 2.77 10.95
N THR A 115 8.79 3.32 11.92
CA THR A 115 9.08 4.62 12.55
C THR A 115 10.26 4.48 13.52
N GLY A 116 10.85 5.62 13.91
CA GLY A 116 11.86 5.64 14.98
C GLY A 116 11.33 5.16 16.33
N GLY A 117 10.01 5.26 16.55
CA GLY A 117 9.29 4.75 17.73
C GLY A 117 8.81 3.30 17.62
N ASN A 118 9.28 2.53 16.63
CA ASN A 118 8.94 1.13 16.36
C ASN A 118 7.50 0.82 15.89
N LEU A 119 6.66 1.82 15.66
CA LEU A 119 5.41 1.59 14.92
C LEU A 119 5.69 1.22 13.46
N ILE A 120 4.84 0.37 12.90
CA ILE A 120 4.89 -0.05 11.50
C ILE A 120 3.74 0.64 10.76
N VAL A 121 4.08 1.36 9.72
CA VAL A 121 3.13 2.04 8.82
C VAL A 121 3.15 1.29 7.49
N GLY A 122 1.98 1.08 6.89
CA GLY A 122 1.93 0.47 5.57
C GLY A 122 0.69 0.82 4.76
N SER A 123 0.78 0.59 3.46
CA SER A 123 -0.31 0.69 2.48
C SER A 123 0.03 -0.19 1.28
N GLY A 124 -0.99 -0.64 0.55
CA GLY A 124 -0.81 -1.59 -0.54
C GLY A 124 -2.06 -1.83 -1.36
N TYR A 125 -1.85 -2.32 -2.58
CA TYR A 125 -2.89 -2.69 -3.53
C TYR A 125 -2.99 -4.21 -3.67
N SER A 126 -4.11 -4.69 -4.18
CA SER A 126 -4.32 -6.10 -4.52
C SER A 126 -4.32 -6.31 -6.03
N ASP A 127 -3.97 -7.52 -6.46
CA ASP A 127 -4.08 -7.97 -7.85
C ASP A 127 -5.52 -7.95 -8.39
#